data_AF-A0A1J3EAY5-F1
#
_entry.id   AF-A0A1J3EAY5-F1
#
_cell.length_a   1.000
_cell.length_b   1.000
_cell.length_c   1.000
_cell.angle_alpha   90.00
_cell.angle_beta   90.00
_cell.angle_gamma   90.00
#
_symmetry.space_group_name_H-M   'P 1'
#
loop_
_entity.id
_entity.type
_entity.pdbx_description
1 polymer ?
#
loop_
_entity_poly.entity_id
_entity_poly.type
_entity_poly.pdbx_seq_one_letter_code
_entity_poly.pdbx_strand_id
1 'polypeptide(L)' 'VKGDRSKSVLFDASMLAKELQRLDDNGGDGKWRVLSKVWVELLSYAASHCKATEHVAQLSRGGELLNFVWLLMAHFGLA' A
#
# COMPACT_ATOMS: atom_id res chain seq x y z
N VAL A 1 27.75 10.65 -25.72
CA VAL A 1 27.36 9.37 -25.08
C VAL A 1 26.02 9.62 -24.39
N LYS A 2 24.95 9.04 -24.94
CA LYS A 2 23.56 9.22 -24.48
C LYS A 2 23.47 8.48 -23.15
N GLY A 3 23.52 9.22 -22.03
CA GLY A 3 23.46 8.66 -20.69
C GLY A 3 22.14 7.92 -20.53
N ASP A 4 22.21 6.61 -20.56
CA ASP A 4 21.06 5.74 -20.33
C ASP A 4 20.56 6.07 -18.93
N ARG A 5 19.37 6.66 -18.88
CA ARG A 5 18.80 7.21 -17.65
C ARG A 5 18.35 6.00 -16.85
N SER A 6 19.24 5.43 -16.06
CA SER A 6 18.88 4.51 -14.98
C SER A 6 17.83 5.23 -14.14
N LYS A 7 16.55 4.98 -14.44
CA LYS A 7 15.43 5.51 -13.67
C LYS A 7 15.50 4.79 -12.33
N SER A 8 16.23 5.41 -11.41
CA SER A 8 16.33 4.93 -10.05
C SER A 8 14.95 5.04 -9.41
N VAL A 9 14.58 4.05 -8.61
CA VAL A 9 13.35 4.09 -7.79
C VAL A 9 13.29 5.37 -6.96
N LEU A 10 14.43 5.95 -6.56
CA LEU A 10 14.49 7.23 -5.86
C LEU A 10 14.07 8.41 -6.73
N PHE A 11 14.38 8.38 -8.03
CA PHE A 11 13.95 9.42 -8.97
C PHE A 11 12.42 9.36 -9.16
N ASP A 12 11.88 8.16 -9.36
CA ASP A 12 10.44 7.97 -9.51
C ASP A 12 9.69 8.30 -8.20
N ALA A 13 10.24 7.93 -7.05
CA ALA A 13 9.70 8.31 -5.74
C ALA A 13 9.72 9.83 -5.52
N SER A 14 10.80 10.52 -5.91
CA SER A 14 10.89 11.99 -5.84
C SER A 14 9.87 12.67 -6.77
N MET A 15 9.68 12.12 -7.97
CA MET A 15 8.67 12.62 -8.92
C MET A 15 7.25 12.42 -8.37
N LEU A 16 6.96 11.24 -7.83
CA LEU A 16 5.68 10.93 -7.19
C LEU A 16 5.39 11.86 -6.01
N ALA A 17 6.38 12.13 -5.15
CA ALA A 17 6.24 13.04 -4.04
C ALA A 17 5.85 14.47 -4.49
N LYS A 18 6.44 14.95 -5.59
CA LYS A 18 6.09 16.25 -6.18
C LYS A 18 4.66 16.27 -6.71
N GLU A 19 4.23 15.23 -7.43
CA GLU A 19 2.86 15.15 -7.94
C GLU A 19 1.83 15.05 -6.81
N LEU A 20 2.12 14.29 -5.74
CA LEU A 20 1.28 14.24 -4.54
C LEU A 20 1.19 15.61 -3.85
N GLN A 21 2.28 16.37 -3.79
CA GLN A 21 2.25 17.73 -3.22
C GLN A 21 1.38 18.66 -4.05
N ARG A 22 1.46 18.59 -5.39
CA ARG A 22 0.61 19.40 -6.28
C ARG A 22 -0.89 19.09 -6.12
N LEU A 23 -1.24 17.85 -5.79
CA LEU A 23 -2.62 17.47 -5.49
C LEU A 23 -3.11 18.02 -4.14
N ASP A 24 -2.21 18.22 -3.19
CA ASP A 24 -2.46 18.83 -1.87
C ASP A 24 -2.66 20.35 -2.01
N ASP A 25 -1.79 21.00 -2.79
CA ASP A 25 -1.79 22.45 -3.00
C ASP A 25 -3.05 22.95 -3.74
N ASN A 26 -3.73 22.07 -4.49
CA ASN A 26 -5.01 22.34 -5.14
C ASN A 26 -6.21 22.38 -4.17
N GLY A 27 -5.97 22.31 -2.85
CA GLY A 27 -6.97 22.53 -1.81
C GLY A 27 -7.99 21.40 -1.63
N GLY A 28 -7.68 20.20 -2.14
CA GLY A 28 -8.57 19.03 -2.11
C GLY A 28 -7.98 17.83 -1.38
N ASP A 29 -8.78 16.77 -1.24
CA ASP A 29 -8.40 15.49 -0.62
C ASP A 29 -7.61 14.55 -1.58
N GLY A 30 -7.18 15.05 -2.74
CA GLY A 30 -6.65 14.24 -3.84
C GLY A 30 -5.43 13.40 -3.45
N LYS A 31 -4.48 13.99 -2.72
CA LYS A 31 -3.30 13.29 -2.17
C LYS A 31 -3.70 12.12 -1.27
N TRP A 32 -4.59 12.38 -0.32
CA TRP A 32 -5.06 11.38 0.66
C TRP A 32 -5.89 10.28 -0.01
N ARG A 33 -6.67 10.61 -1.03
CA ARG A 33 -7.44 9.66 -1.83
C ARG A 33 -6.54 8.71 -2.64
N VAL A 34 -5.45 9.22 -3.21
CA VAL A 34 -4.47 8.37 -3.93
C VAL A 34 -3.74 7.48 -2.94
N LEU A 35 -3.26 8.03 -1.83
CA LEU A 35 -2.59 7.26 -0.78
C LEU A 35 -3.50 6.17 -0.21
N SER A 36 -4.75 6.47 0.11
CA SER A 36 -5.66 5.47 0.69
C SER A 36 -5.90 4.28 -0.25
N LYS A 37 -6.05 4.52 -1.55
CA LYS A 37 -6.18 3.45 -2.55
C LYS A 37 -4.93 2.57 -2.61
N VAL A 38 -3.75 3.18 -2.70
CA VAL A 38 -2.48 2.43 -2.76
C VAL A 38 -2.26 1.64 -1.48
N TRP A 39 -2.57 2.20 -0.31
CA TRP A 39 -2.49 1.50 0.97
C TRP A 39 -3.46 0.32 1.03
N VAL A 40 -4.70 0.49 0.56
CA VAL A 40 -5.67 -0.62 0.49
C VAL A 40 -5.18 -1.71 -0.47
N GLU A 41 -4.69 -1.36 -1.65
CA GLU A 41 -4.13 -2.33 -2.61
C GLU A 41 -2.93 -3.08 -2.02
N LEU A 42 -2.02 -2.38 -1.34
CA LEU A 42 -0.85 -2.98 -0.71
C LEU A 42 -1.24 -3.90 0.46
N LEU A 43 -2.19 -3.48 1.29
CA LEU A 43 -2.72 -4.27 2.40
C LEU A 43 -3.48 -5.50 1.90
N SER A 44 -4.31 -5.36 0.86
CA SER A 44 -5.01 -6.48 0.22
C SER A 44 -4.01 -7.43 -0.44
N TYR A 45 -3.01 -6.90 -1.14
CA TYR A 45 -1.95 -7.71 -1.75
C TYR A 45 -1.18 -8.50 -0.68
N ALA A 46 -0.77 -7.82 0.40
CA ALA A 46 -0.11 -8.45 1.54
C ALA A 46 -1.01 -9.51 2.19
N ALA A 47 -2.28 -9.20 2.43
CA ALA A 47 -3.24 -10.15 3.03
C ALA A 47 -3.51 -11.38 2.14
N SER A 48 -3.52 -11.23 0.81
CA SER A 48 -3.71 -12.34 -0.13
C SER A 48 -2.43 -13.15 -0.40
N HIS A 49 -1.25 -12.53 -0.33
CA HIS A 49 0.04 -13.20 -0.58
C HIS A 49 0.75 -13.69 0.69
N CYS A 50 0.40 -13.19 1.87
CA CYS A 50 0.81 -13.79 3.12
C CYS A 50 0.04 -15.10 3.29
N LYS A 51 0.68 -16.19 2.86
CA LYS A 51 0.25 -17.57 3.00
C LYS A 51 -0.37 -17.80 4.38
N ALA A 52 -1.55 -18.41 4.39
CA ALA A 52 -2.29 -18.85 5.57
C ALA A 52 -1.51 -19.76 6.56
N THR A 53 -0.22 -20.03 6.36
CA THR A 53 0.59 -20.99 7.13
C THR A 53 1.51 -20.36 8.17
N GLU A 54 1.82 -19.05 8.11
CA GLU A 54 2.71 -18.40 9.10
C GLU A 54 1.94 -17.51 10.10
N HIS A 55 0.69 -17.17 9.79
CA HIS A 55 -0.17 -16.33 10.64
C HIS A 55 -0.60 -17.00 11.95
N VAL A 56 -0.73 -18.33 12.02
CA VAL A 56 -1.24 -19.00 13.24
C VAL A 56 -0.25 -18.93 14.41
N ALA A 57 1.06 -18.84 14.15
CA ALA A 57 2.07 -18.77 15.22
C ALA A 57 2.22 -17.35 15.83
N GLN A 58 1.92 -16.30 15.06
CA GLN A 58 2.01 -14.90 15.51
C GLN A 58 0.68 -14.37 16.06
N LEU A 59 -0.45 -15.05 15.80
CA LEU A 59 -1.77 -14.69 16.33
C LEU A 59 -1.83 -14.61 17.87
N SER A 60 -0.97 -15.37 18.57
CA SER A 60 -0.90 -15.39 20.04
C SER A 60 -0.14 -14.20 20.66
N ARG A 61 0.42 -13.29 19.85
CA ARG A 61 1.17 -12.11 20.35
C ARG A 61 0.47 -10.76 20.16
N GLY A 62 -0.68 -10.75 19.50
CA GLY A 62 -1.64 -9.66 19.54
C GLY A 62 -1.42 -8.53 18.52
N GLY A 63 -2.53 -8.12 17.89
CA GLY A 63 -2.75 -6.73 17.50
C GLY A 63 -2.14 -6.21 16.20
N GLU A 64 -2.24 -6.93 15.08
CA GLU A 64 -1.85 -6.38 13.78
C GLU A 64 -3.07 -6.07 12.90
N LEU A 65 -3.15 -4.83 12.41
CA LEU A 65 -4.19 -4.29 11.50
C LEU A 65 -4.51 -5.23 10.32
N LEU A 66 -3.50 -5.97 9.87
CA LEU A 66 -3.59 -6.97 8.80
C LEU A 66 -4.60 -8.09 9.11
N ASN A 67 -4.75 -8.51 10.37
CA ASN A 67 -5.70 -9.56 10.75
C ASN A 67 -7.16 -9.06 10.62
N PHE A 68 -7.41 -7.78 10.91
CA PHE A 68 -8.70 -7.15 10.69
C PHE A 68 -8.99 -6.99 9.19
N VAL A 69 -8.00 -6.59 8.40
CA VAL A 69 -8.14 -6.48 6.93
C VAL A 69 -8.42 -7.86 6.32
N TRP A 70 -7.70 -8.90 6.74
CA TRP A 70 -7.94 -10.27 6.29
C TRP A 70 -9.35 -10.76 6.66
N LEU A 71 -9.78 -10.57 7.92
CA LEU A 71 -11.13 -10.92 8.36
C LEU A 71 -12.20 -10.17 7.55
N LEU A 72 -11.96 -8.90 7.24
CA LEU A 72 -12.85 -8.08 6.42
C LEU A 72 -12.92 -8.61 4.98
N MET A 73 -11.80 -8.99 4.38
CA MET A 73 -11.77 -9.59 3.04
C MET A 73 -12.49 -10.94 3.00
N ALA A 74 -12.30 -11.79 4.01
CA ALA A 74 -13.00 -13.06 4.14
C ALA A 74 -14.52 -12.86 4.30
N HIS A 75 -14.94 -11.87 5.10
CA HIS A 75 -16.35 -11.52 5.25
C HIS A 75 -17.00 -11.02 3.95
N PHE A 76 -16.26 -10.29 3.11
CA PHE A 76 -16.73 -9.85 1.79
C PHE A 76 -16.57 -10.90 0.68
N GLY A 77 -16.05 -12.10 0.97
CA GLY A 77 -15.86 -13.16 -0.01
C GLY A 77 -14.75 -12.88 -1.04
N LEU A 78 -13.78 -12.04 -0.69
CA LEU A 78 -12.67 -11.62 -1.55
C LEU A 78 -11.35 -12.34 -1.21
N ALA A 79 -11.38 -13.28 -0.26
CA ALA A 79 -10.24 -14.08 0.20
C ALA A 79 -10.15 -15.43 -0.52
#